data_AF-A0A2V5NDB8-F1
#
_entry.id   AF-A0A2V5NDB8-F1
#
_cell.length_a   1.000
_cell.length_b   1.000
_cell.length_c   1.000
_cell.angle_alpha   90.00
_cell.angle_beta   90.00
_cell.angle_gamma   90.00
#
_symmetry.space_group_name_H-M   'P 1'
#
loop_
_entity.id
_entity.type
_entity.pdbx_description
1 polymer ?
#
loop_
_entity_poly.entity_id
_entity_poly.type
_entity_poly.pdbx_seq_one_letter_code
_entity_poly.pdbx_strand_id
1 'polypeptide(L)' 'VMTMMKHLQGEKVEKRIDTGVVLVTPENMNEPNIKELLYPPLDKYLK' A
#
# COMPACT_ATOMS: atom_id res chain seq x y z
N VAL A 1 9.85 2.20 -0.08
CA VAL A 1 11.28 2.60 -0.10
C VAL A 1 11.56 3.94 0.60
N MET A 2 10.63 4.90 0.58
CA MET A 2 10.81 6.24 1.17
C MET A 2 11.34 6.26 2.61
N THR A 3 10.84 5.39 3.49
CA THR A 3 11.30 5.30 4.88
C THR A 3 12.79 4.97 4.99
N MET A 4 13.30 4.09 4.12
CA MET A 4 14.72 3.74 4.10
C MET A 4 15.58 4.89 3.60
N MET A 5 15.13 5.61 2.56
CA MET A 5 15.83 6.80 2.07
C MET A 5 15.96 7.86 3.18
N LYS A 6 14.85 8.19 3.86
CA LYS A 6 14.85 9.15 4.98
C LYS A 6 15.81 8.74 6.09
N HIS A 7 15.81 7.46 6.46
CA HIS A 7 16.71 6.94 7.47
C HIS A 7 18.19 7.09 7.06
N LEU A 8 18.53 6.78 5.81
CA LEU A 8 19.89 6.96 5.28
C LEU A 8 20.31 8.44 5.24
N GLN A 9 19.36 9.37 5.11
CA GLN A 9 19.59 10.82 5.18
C GLN A 9 19.68 11.35 6.63
N GLY A 10 19.62 10.48 7.64
CA GLY A 10 19.70 10.85 9.05
C GLY A 10 18.38 11.35 9.65
N GLU A 11 17.28 11.27 8.91
CA GLU A 11 15.97 11.65 9.43
C GLU A 11 15.45 10.61 10.43
N LYS A 12 14.73 11.08 11.45
CA LYS A 12 14.00 10.19 12.37
C LYS A 12 12.77 9.65 11.65
N VAL A 13 12.61 8.34 11.67
CA VAL A 13 11.47 7.62 11.09
C VAL A 13 10.73 6.84 12.17
N GLU A 14 9.43 6.64 11.96
CA GLU A 14 8.60 5.83 12.85
C GLU A 14 9.04 4.36 12.83
N LYS A 15 9.01 3.71 14.00
CA LYS A 15 9.40 2.30 14.13
C LYS A 15 8.35 1.34 13.57
N ARG A 16 7.09 1.77 13.50
CA ARG A 16 5.95 1.01 12.99
C ARG A 16 5.03 1.95 12.24
N ILE A 17 4.61 1.56 11.05
CA ILE A 17 3.69 2.32 10.20
C ILE A 17 2.48 1.42 9.99
N ASP A 18 1.30 1.88 10.38
CA ASP A 18 0.06 1.21 10.04
C ASP A 18 -0.28 1.53 8.58
N THR A 19 -0.35 0.49 7.75
CA THR A 19 -0.66 0.63 6.32
C THR A 19 -2.17 0.59 6.04
N GLY A 20 -3.00 0.50 7.08
CA GLY A 20 -4.44 0.39 6.97
C GLY A 20 -4.91 -1.03 6.63
N VAL A 21 -6.16 -1.31 6.98
CA VAL A 21 -6.86 -2.57 6.70
C VAL A 21 -8.30 -2.28 6.30
N VAL A 22 -8.90 -3.15 5.48
CA VAL A 22 -10.30 -3.03 5.05
C VAL A 22 -10.96 -4.39 5.03
N LEU A 23 -12.22 -4.48 5.48
CA LEU A 23 -13.02 -5.69 5.40
C LEU A 23 -13.60 -5.83 4.00
N VAL A 24 -13.20 -6.89 3.30
CA VAL A 24 -13.72 -7.20 1.97
C VAL A 24 -14.85 -8.21 2.09
N THR A 25 -15.97 -7.91 1.43
CA THR A 25 -17.16 -8.74 1.35
C THR A 25 -17.61 -8.88 -0.11
N PRO A 26 -18.47 -9.85 -0.45
CA PRO A 26 -19.00 -9.98 -1.82
C PRO A 26 -19.71 -8.71 -2.34
N GLU A 27 -20.29 -7.92 -1.44
CA GLU A 27 -21.01 -6.69 -1.78
C GLU A 27 -20.05 -5.56 -2.19
N ASN A 28 -18.86 -5.47 -1.59
CA ASN A 28 -17.91 -4.38 -1.84
C ASN A 28 -16.71 -4.78 -2.73
N MET A 29 -16.50 -6.08 -3.01
CA MET A 29 -15.29 -6.55 -3.70
C MET A 29 -15.12 -6.03 -5.13
N ASN A 30 -16.21 -5.57 -5.75
CA ASN A 30 -16.21 -5.05 -7.13
C ASN A 30 -16.05 -3.52 -7.19
N GLU A 31 -16.02 -2.83 -6.05
CA GLU A 31 -15.72 -1.40 -6.00
C GLU A 31 -14.29 -1.14 -6.51
N PRO A 32 -14.05 -0.07 -7.30
CA PRO A 32 -12.76 0.13 -7.97
C PRO A 32 -11.54 0.11 -7.05
N ASN A 33 -11.63 0.77 -5.88
CA ASN A 33 -10.57 0.82 -4.88
C ASN A 33 -10.30 -0.55 -4.24
N ILE A 34 -11.33 -1.34 -3.96
CA ILE A 34 -11.17 -2.70 -3.41
C ILE A 34 -10.61 -3.64 -4.47
N LYS A 35 -11.07 -3.50 -5.72
CA LYS A 35 -10.59 -4.30 -6.84
C LYS A 35 -9.11 -4.07 -7.13
N GLU A 36 -8.60 -2.85 -7.00
CA GLU A 36 -7.17 -2.56 -7.10
C GLU A 36 -6.35 -3.17 -5.94
N LEU A 37 -6.92 -3.26 -4.73
CA LEU A 37 -6.27 -3.95 -3.60
C LEU A 37 -6.23 -5.47 -3.82
N LEU A 38 -7.28 -6.06 -4.39
CA LEU A 38 -7.38 -7.49 -4.68
C LEU A 38 -6.57 -7.91 -5.91
N TYR A 39 -6.58 -7.08 -6.95
CA TYR A 39 -5.89 -7.31 -8.22
C TYR A 39 -5.04 -6.08 -8.60
N PRO A 40 -3.90 -5.87 -7.91
CA PRO A 40 -3.05 -4.72 -8.17
C PRO A 40 -2.57 -4.70 -9.63
N PRO A 41 -2.59 -3.56 -10.33
CA PRO A 41 -2.17 -3.48 -11.72
C PRO A 41 -0.64 -3.51 -11.82
N LEU A 42 -0.03 -4.69 -11.64
CA LEU A 42 1.42 -4.87 -11.58
C LEU A 42 2.14 -4.36 -12.83
N ASP A 43 1.53 -4.47 -14.01
CA ASP A 43 2.07 -3.96 -15.28
C ASP A 43 2.26 -2.44 -15.30
N LYS A 44 1.55 -1.70 -14.44
CA LYS A 44 1.75 -0.26 -14.26
C LYS A 44 3.05 0.04 -13.52
N TYR A 45 3.49 -0.87 -12.66
CA TYR A 45 4.55 -0.63 -11.67
C TYR A 45 5.84 -1.41 -11.94
N LEU A 46 5.80 -2.52 -12.67
CA LEU A 46 6.93 -3.46 -12.83
C LEU A 46 7.45 -3.60 -14.27
N LYS A 47 7.23 -2.59 -15.12
CA LYS A 47 7.80 -2.55 -16.48
C LYS A 47 9.23 -2.05 -16.49
#